data_AF-A0A3P8FLH8-F1
#
_entry.id   AF-A0A3P8FLH8-F1
#
_cell.length_a   1.000
_cell.length_b   1.000
_cell.length_c   1.000
_cell.angle_alpha   90.00
_cell.angle_beta   90.00
_cell.angle_gamma   90.00
#
_symmetry.space_group_name_H-M   'P 1'
#
loop_
_entity.id
_entity.type
_entity.pdbx_description
1 polymer ?
#
loop_
_entity_poly.entity_id
_entity_poly.type
_entity_poly.pdbx_seq_one_letter_code
_entity_poly.pdbx_strand_id
1 'polypeptide(L)'
;MPPSEDDVRASRRNLKFAGIEALITGLCDESRLLQRKREWFVGVVCIIYYFGSLPAISYGGQYVIPFLDEYGVSLSVLFIVTCEMVAVCWFYGIDRFSNDIKSMLGFYPGLYWRVCWMLCPIFIMIIFVMTVWQASLEPMQLPGYTFPKWSVGFGWFLRMLSVSSVPLFAIYMLSFAKGTFTEVSASITRHVGSSKSRSNLLKGVWSAVGGAADCRVHPISDSWSGLSAQANQTFHPSGVLLGCATYLPPLRGR
;
A
#
# COMPACT_ATOMS: atom_id res chain seq x y z
N MET A 1 -4.96 -16.66 -27.86
CA MET A 1 -3.51 -16.94 -27.85
C MET A 1 -3.05 -16.87 -26.41
N PRO A 2 -2.49 -17.94 -25.82
CA PRO A 2 -1.94 -17.87 -24.47
C PRO A 2 -0.75 -16.88 -24.46
N PRO A 3 -0.54 -16.14 -23.35
CA PRO A 3 0.58 -15.21 -23.22
C PRO A 3 1.92 -15.95 -23.37
N SER A 4 2.93 -15.28 -23.93
CA SER A 4 4.26 -15.88 -24.07
C SER A 4 4.89 -16.11 -22.69
N GLU A 5 5.78 -17.10 -22.56
CA GLU A 5 6.45 -17.38 -21.28
C GLU A 5 7.25 -16.18 -20.76
N ASP A 6 7.72 -15.32 -21.66
CA ASP A 6 8.46 -14.10 -21.34
C ASP A 6 7.54 -13.03 -20.74
N ASP A 7 6.31 -12.91 -21.23
CA ASP A 7 5.29 -12.02 -20.65
C ASP A 7 4.93 -12.47 -19.23
N VAL A 8 4.78 -13.78 -19.00
CA VAL A 8 4.49 -14.34 -17.69
C VAL A 8 5.67 -14.15 -16.72
N ARG A 9 6.90 -14.37 -17.18
CA ARG A 9 8.11 -14.09 -16.38
C ARG A 9 8.27 -12.61 -16.07
N ALA A 10 7.97 -11.72 -17.02
CA ALA A 10 7.98 -10.29 -16.80
C ALA A 10 6.94 -9.87 -15.74
N SER A 11 5.70 -10.35 -15.86
CA SER A 11 4.63 -10.07 -14.91
C SER A 11 5.00 -10.49 -13.48
N ARG A 12 5.54 -11.71 -13.29
CA ARG A 12 6.00 -12.18 -11.97
C ARG A 12 7.14 -11.36 -11.39
N ARG A 13 8.08 -10.90 -12.22
CA ARG A 13 9.16 -10.02 -11.76
C ARG A 13 8.58 -8.69 -11.28
N ASN A 14 7.71 -8.08 -12.09
CA ASN A 14 7.09 -6.80 -11.77
C ASN A 14 6.27 -6.85 -10.48
N LEU A 15 5.52 -7.94 -10.23
CA LEU A 15 4.77 -8.11 -8.98
C LEU A 15 5.67 -8.10 -7.74
N LYS A 16 6.82 -8.80 -7.81
CA LYS A 16 7.78 -8.84 -6.69
C LYS A 16 8.40 -7.47 -6.42
N PHE A 17 8.79 -6.76 -7.48
CA PHE A 17 9.34 -5.42 -7.36
C PHE A 17 8.31 -4.44 -6.78
N ALA A 18 7.07 -4.47 -7.28
CA ALA A 18 5.99 -3.62 -6.79
C ALA A 18 5.71 -3.83 -5.29
N GLY A 19 5.70 -5.08 -4.83
CA GLY A 19 5.47 -5.37 -3.40
C GLY A 19 6.58 -4.83 -2.49
N ILE A 20 7.84 -5.04 -2.86
CA ILE A 20 8.99 -4.54 -2.09
C ILE A 20 9.06 -3.01 -2.13
N GLU A 21 8.79 -2.41 -3.29
CA GLU A 21 8.75 -0.95 -3.45
C GLU A 21 7.66 -0.31 -2.61
N ALA A 22 6.45 -0.89 -2.58
CA ALA A 22 5.36 -0.40 -1.74
C ALA A 22 5.72 -0.43 -0.25
N LEU A 23 6.34 -1.51 0.22
CA LEU A 23 6.82 -1.62 1.60
C LEU A 23 7.88 -0.56 1.92
N ILE A 24 8.91 -0.43 1.08
CA ILE A 24 10.00 0.53 1.28
C ILE A 24 9.43 1.95 1.32
N THR A 25 8.53 2.26 0.39
CA THR A 25 7.88 3.58 0.30
C THR A 25 7.08 3.87 1.56
N GLY A 26 6.24 2.92 2.01
CA GLY A 26 5.46 3.09 3.24
C GLY A 26 6.33 3.36 4.47
N LEU A 27 7.43 2.62 4.63
CA LEU A 27 8.38 2.82 5.74
C LEU A 27 9.17 4.13 5.62
N CYS A 28 9.47 4.57 4.40
CA CYS A 28 10.13 5.84 4.15
C CYS A 28 9.20 7.03 4.39
N ASP A 29 7.91 6.91 4.13
CA ASP A 29 6.94 8.00 4.30
C ASP A 29 6.68 8.33 5.77
N GLU A 30 6.79 7.35 6.66
CA GLU A 30 6.58 7.57 8.10
C GLU A 30 7.74 8.36 8.76
N SER A 31 8.96 8.28 8.23
CA SER A 31 10.14 8.86 8.88
C SER A 31 11.07 9.61 7.92
N ARG A 32 11.15 10.93 8.08
CA ARG A 32 12.06 11.81 7.32
C ARG A 32 13.54 11.45 7.46
N LEU A 33 13.92 10.76 8.54
CA LEU A 33 15.29 10.30 8.78
C LEU A 33 15.65 9.11 7.88
N LEU A 34 14.72 8.17 7.63
CA LEU A 34 14.95 7.02 6.76
C LEU A 34 15.02 7.44 5.29
N GLN A 35 14.25 8.45 4.89
CA GLN A 35 14.32 9.02 3.53
C GLN A 35 15.73 9.52 3.17
N ARG A 36 16.45 10.11 4.14
CA ARG A 36 17.80 10.64 3.93
C ARG A 36 18.87 9.55 3.75
N LYS A 37 18.63 8.34 4.28
CA LYS A 37 19.55 7.20 4.20
C LYS A 37 18.89 5.99 3.51
N ARG A 38 18.15 6.24 2.43
CA ARG A 38 17.35 5.23 1.73
C ARG A 38 18.18 4.01 1.30
N GLU A 39 19.38 4.21 0.76
CA GLU A 39 20.24 3.12 0.28
C GLU A 39 20.59 2.11 1.38
N TRP A 40 21.01 2.62 2.55
CA TRP A 40 21.31 1.78 3.72
C TRP A 40 20.06 1.05 4.24
N PHE A 41 18.93 1.75 4.28
CA PHE A 41 17.67 1.16 4.72
C PHE A 41 17.23 -0.01 3.82
N VAL A 42 17.29 0.18 2.49
CA VAL A 42 16.97 -0.90 1.54
C VAL A 42 17.92 -2.09 1.70
N GLY A 43 19.22 -1.83 1.89
CA GLY A 43 20.19 -2.89 2.15
C GLY A 43 19.83 -3.74 3.38
N VAL A 44 19.44 -3.10 4.49
CA VAL A 44 19.02 -3.80 5.71
C VAL A 44 17.76 -4.64 5.47
N VAL A 45 16.74 -4.07 4.81
CA VAL A 45 15.50 -4.79 4.47
C VAL A 45 15.80 -6.01 3.60
N CYS A 46 16.67 -5.88 2.58
CA CYS A 46 17.09 -6.99 1.74
C CYS A 46 17.81 -8.10 2.54
N ILE A 47 18.67 -7.74 3.50
CA ILE A 47 19.35 -8.71 4.37
C ILE A 47 18.33 -9.48 5.23
N ILE A 48 17.35 -8.78 5.81
CA ILE A 48 16.29 -9.41 6.61
C ILE A 48 15.48 -10.39 5.74
N TYR A 49 15.09 -9.99 4.52
CA TYR A 49 14.38 -10.87 3.60
C TYR A 49 15.21 -12.08 3.17
N TYR A 50 16.51 -11.90 2.95
CA TYR A 50 17.42 -12.99 2.63
C TYR A 50 17.40 -14.06 3.72
N PHE A 51 17.63 -13.68 4.98
CA PHE A 51 17.59 -14.61 6.10
C PHE A 51 16.20 -15.22 6.33
N GLY A 52 15.13 -14.43 6.19
CA GLY A 52 13.75 -14.90 6.29
C GLY A 52 13.37 -15.92 5.20
N SER A 53 14.02 -15.88 4.04
CA SER A 53 13.79 -16.80 2.93
C SER A 53 14.57 -18.12 3.03
N LEU A 54 15.61 -18.20 3.87
CA LEU A 54 16.45 -19.39 4.01
C LEU A 54 15.67 -20.67 4.36
N PRO A 55 14.64 -20.65 5.25
CA PRO A 55 13.84 -21.84 5.53
C PRO A 55 13.08 -22.35 4.29
N ALA A 56 12.67 -21.46 3.39
CA ALA A 56 11.87 -21.80 2.21
C ALA A 56 12.68 -22.51 1.12
N ILE A 57 14.01 -22.33 1.07
CA ILE A 57 14.89 -22.99 0.11
C ILE A 57 15.46 -24.34 0.61
N SER A 58 15.18 -24.71 1.86
CA SER A 58 15.60 -26.00 2.42
C SER A 58 14.79 -27.17 1.83
N TYR A 59 15.24 -28.42 2.03
CA TYR A 59 14.45 -29.61 1.66
C TYR A 59 13.05 -29.66 2.31
N GLY A 60 12.90 -28.99 3.47
CA GLY A 60 11.62 -28.81 4.16
C GLY A 60 10.78 -27.64 3.63
N GLY A 61 11.27 -26.87 2.66
CA GLY A 61 10.58 -25.70 2.10
C GLY A 61 9.18 -26.00 1.56
N GLN A 62 8.97 -27.22 1.04
CA GLN A 62 7.67 -27.72 0.60
C GLN A 62 6.58 -27.71 1.69
N TYR A 63 6.97 -27.79 2.97
CA TYR A 63 6.06 -27.68 4.11
C TYR A 63 5.99 -26.24 4.66
N VAL A 64 7.13 -25.54 4.64
CA VAL A 64 7.23 -24.16 5.18
C VAL A 64 6.47 -23.15 4.32
N ILE A 65 6.53 -23.27 3.00
CA ILE A 65 5.88 -22.32 2.09
C ILE A 65 4.35 -22.34 2.26
N PRO A 66 3.65 -23.50 2.17
CA PRO A 66 2.21 -23.54 2.42
C PRO A 66 1.84 -23.10 3.83
N PHE A 67 2.64 -23.50 4.83
CA PHE A 67 2.41 -23.11 6.22
C PHE A 67 2.41 -21.58 6.39
N LEU A 68 3.37 -20.88 5.80
CA LEU A 68 3.45 -19.41 5.87
C LEU A 68 2.36 -18.73 5.02
N ASP A 69 1.94 -19.32 3.91
CA ASP A 69 0.86 -18.77 3.07
C ASP A 69 -0.49 -18.78 3.82
N GLU A 70 -0.83 -19.90 4.45
CA GLU A 70 -2.09 -20.07 5.17
C GLU A 70 -2.13 -19.31 6.52
N TYR A 71 -1.10 -19.46 7.34
CA TYR A 71 -1.07 -18.84 8.67
C TYR A 71 -0.60 -17.39 8.64
N GLY A 72 0.32 -17.05 7.74
CA GLY A 72 0.97 -15.74 7.68
C GLY A 72 0.26 -14.75 6.77
N VAL A 73 -0.11 -15.13 5.55
CA VAL A 73 -0.60 -14.18 4.54
C VAL A 73 -2.12 -14.12 4.48
N SER A 74 -2.79 -15.26 4.30
CA SER A 74 -4.22 -15.35 3.97
C SER A 74 -5.13 -14.56 4.93
N LEU A 75 -5.20 -14.96 6.21
CA LEU A 75 -6.08 -14.26 7.17
C LEU A 75 -5.57 -12.88 7.57
N SER A 76 -4.26 -12.66 7.54
CA SER A 76 -3.65 -11.37 7.90
C SER A 76 -4.03 -10.27 6.90
N VAL A 77 -3.93 -10.56 5.60
CA VAL A 77 -4.31 -9.62 4.53
C VAL A 77 -5.81 -9.35 4.56
N LEU A 78 -6.63 -10.40 4.73
CA LEU A 78 -8.09 -10.22 4.87
C LEU A 78 -8.44 -9.32 6.06
N PHE A 79 -7.78 -9.48 7.20
CA PHE A 79 -7.99 -8.63 8.37
C PHE A 79 -7.62 -7.16 8.09
N ILE A 80 -6.46 -6.91 7.47
CA ILE A 80 -6.00 -5.55 7.13
C ILE A 80 -7.00 -4.86 6.19
N VAL A 81 -7.39 -5.54 5.11
CA VAL A 81 -8.36 -4.99 4.13
C VAL A 81 -9.71 -4.72 4.77
N THR A 82 -10.17 -5.61 5.66
CA THR A 82 -11.40 -5.41 6.41
C THR A 82 -11.34 -4.16 7.27
N CYS A 83 -10.24 -3.96 8.01
CA CYS A 83 -10.04 -2.77 8.83
C CYS A 83 -9.96 -1.49 7.99
N GLU A 84 -9.24 -1.51 6.87
CA GLU A 84 -9.17 -0.38 5.93
C GLU A 84 -10.55 -0.01 5.38
N MET A 85 -11.33 -1.00 4.94
CA MET A 85 -12.65 -0.75 4.38
C MET A 85 -13.62 -0.18 5.41
N VAL A 86 -13.60 -0.68 6.65
CA VAL A 86 -14.41 -0.13 7.74
C VAL A 86 -13.93 1.29 8.10
N ALA A 87 -12.61 1.52 8.14
CA ALA A 87 -12.01 2.84 8.39
C ALA A 87 -12.44 3.87 7.34
N VAL A 88 -12.37 3.53 6.05
CA VAL A 88 -12.72 4.46 4.97
C VAL A 88 -14.23 4.65 4.86
N CYS A 89 -15.02 3.57 4.87
CA CYS A 89 -16.45 3.69 4.60
C CYS A 89 -17.26 4.21 5.80
N TRP A 90 -16.94 3.79 7.02
CA TRP A 90 -17.72 4.15 8.22
C TRP A 90 -17.06 5.24 9.06
N PHE A 91 -15.76 5.14 9.36
CA PHE A 91 -15.10 6.15 10.19
C PHE A 91 -14.83 7.45 9.43
N TYR A 92 -14.29 7.36 8.20
CA TYR A 92 -14.08 8.54 7.36
C TYR A 92 -15.38 9.03 6.71
N GLY A 93 -16.24 8.11 6.30
CA GLY A 93 -17.57 8.38 5.76
C GLY A 93 -17.59 8.61 4.26
N ILE A 94 -18.56 8.00 3.59
CA ILE A 94 -18.64 7.97 2.12
C ILE A 94 -18.82 9.35 1.50
N ASP A 95 -19.52 10.27 2.17
CA ASP A 95 -19.70 11.62 1.64
C ASP A 95 -18.39 12.41 1.60
N ARG A 96 -17.49 12.21 2.57
CA ARG A 96 -16.16 12.83 2.57
C ARG A 96 -15.28 12.22 1.50
N PHE A 97 -15.26 10.89 1.42
CA PHE A 97 -14.52 10.16 0.39
C PHE A 97 -14.94 10.57 -1.03
N SER A 98 -16.25 10.69 -1.25
CA SER A 98 -16.81 11.11 -2.53
C SER A 98 -16.47 12.58 -2.88
N ASN A 99 -16.38 13.45 -1.88
CA ASN A 99 -15.92 14.83 -2.07
C ASN A 99 -14.43 14.90 -2.43
N ASP A 100 -13.60 14.02 -1.86
CA ASP A 100 -12.17 13.94 -2.19
C ASP A 100 -11.98 13.45 -3.63
N ILE A 101 -12.72 12.43 -4.05
CA ILE A 101 -12.74 11.95 -5.45
C ILE A 101 -13.12 13.08 -6.40
N LYS A 102 -14.16 13.86 -6.07
CA LYS A 102 -14.54 15.03 -6.88
C LYS A 102 -13.43 16.07 -6.94
N SER A 103 -12.66 16.25 -5.88
CA SER A 103 -11.53 17.19 -5.88
C SER A 103 -10.35 16.72 -6.74
N MET A 104 -10.16 15.39 -6.89
CA MET A 104 -9.09 14.81 -7.70
C MET A 104 -9.46 14.67 -9.18
N LEU A 105 -10.69 14.24 -9.47
CA LEU A 105 -11.15 13.92 -10.84
C LEU A 105 -12.04 15.00 -11.45
N GLY A 106 -12.55 15.95 -10.65
CA GLY A 106 -13.42 17.03 -11.11
C GLY A 106 -14.91 16.66 -11.22
N PHE A 107 -15.29 15.38 -11.13
CA PHE A 107 -16.68 14.91 -11.20
C PHE A 107 -17.10 14.11 -9.97
N TYR A 108 -18.41 14.07 -9.72
CA TYR A 108 -18.98 13.36 -8.58
C TYR A 108 -19.18 11.87 -8.93
N PRO A 109 -18.75 10.90 -8.09
CA PRO A 109 -18.98 9.49 -8.36
C PRO A 109 -20.47 9.15 -8.31
N GLY A 110 -20.97 8.40 -9.30
CA GLY A 110 -22.39 8.05 -9.41
C GLY A 110 -22.93 7.25 -8.22
N LEU A 111 -24.26 7.17 -8.10
CA LEU A 111 -24.95 6.48 -6.99
C LEU A 111 -24.55 4.99 -6.88
N TYR A 112 -24.31 4.32 -8.00
CA TYR A 112 -23.84 2.93 -8.03
C TYR A 112 -22.56 2.73 -7.19
N TRP A 113 -21.57 3.60 -7.39
CA TRP A 113 -20.29 3.52 -6.67
C TRP A 113 -20.47 3.75 -5.16
N ARG A 114 -21.34 4.68 -4.78
CA ARG A 114 -21.62 4.94 -3.36
C ARG A 114 -22.28 3.76 -2.66
N VAL A 115 -23.27 3.13 -3.32
CA VAL A 115 -23.95 1.95 -2.78
C VAL A 115 -22.98 0.78 -2.69
N CYS A 116 -22.12 0.62 -3.70
CA CYS A 116 -21.05 -0.38 -3.68
C CYS A 116 -20.13 -0.16 -2.47
N TRP A 117 -19.65 1.06 -2.23
CA TRP A 117 -18.80 1.36 -1.06
C TRP A 117 -19.50 1.18 0.29
N MET A 118 -20.81 1.37 0.39
CA MET A 118 -21.56 1.02 1.61
C MET A 118 -21.62 -0.50 1.84
N LEU A 119 -21.76 -1.27 0.76
CA LEU A 119 -21.96 -2.73 0.83
C LEU A 119 -20.63 -3.51 0.94
N CYS A 120 -19.55 -3.01 0.33
CA CYS A 120 -18.22 -3.60 0.36
C CYS A 120 -17.73 -4.00 1.77
N PRO A 121 -17.75 -3.12 2.79
CA PRO A 121 -17.27 -3.49 4.13
C PRO A 121 -18.11 -4.61 4.73
N ILE A 122 -19.43 -4.65 4.49
CA ILE A 122 -20.31 -5.71 5.00
C ILE A 122 -19.96 -7.05 4.36
N PHE A 123 -19.78 -7.08 3.03
CA PHE A 123 -19.44 -8.30 2.31
C PHE A 123 -18.07 -8.85 2.71
N ILE A 124 -17.08 -7.98 2.84
CA ILE A 124 -15.73 -8.36 3.26
C ILE A 124 -15.74 -8.85 4.72
N MET A 125 -16.50 -8.21 5.61
CA MET A 125 -16.70 -8.68 6.98
C MET A 125 -17.30 -10.10 7.04
N ILE A 126 -18.28 -10.41 6.18
CA ILE A 126 -18.88 -11.76 6.11
C ILE A 126 -17.82 -12.79 5.70
N ILE A 127 -17.04 -12.49 4.65
CA ILE A 127 -15.95 -13.38 4.21
C ILE A 127 -14.92 -13.56 5.32
N PHE A 128 -14.55 -12.50 6.02
CA PHE A 128 -13.61 -12.58 7.14
C PHE A 128 -14.12 -13.51 8.26
N VAL A 129 -15.39 -13.38 8.66
CA VAL A 129 -15.96 -14.26 9.70
C VAL A 129 -16.01 -15.71 9.23
N MET A 130 -16.42 -15.96 7.98
CA MET A 130 -16.49 -17.31 7.42
C MET A 130 -15.10 -17.97 7.32
N THR A 131 -14.09 -17.21 6.90
CA THR A 131 -12.71 -17.72 6.78
C THR A 131 -12.09 -18.00 8.15
N VAL A 132 -12.34 -17.16 9.16
CA VAL A 132 -11.92 -17.42 10.54
C VAL A 132 -12.61 -18.67 11.11
N TRP A 133 -13.89 -18.86 10.81
CA TRP A 133 -14.66 -20.03 11.23
C TRP A 133 -14.07 -21.31 10.63
N GLN A 134 -13.82 -21.32 9.31
CA GLN A 134 -13.18 -22.44 8.63
C GLN A 134 -11.78 -22.75 9.19
N ALA A 135 -10.95 -21.71 9.39
CA ALA A 135 -9.59 -21.87 9.91
C ALA A 135 -9.53 -22.37 11.36
N SER A 136 -10.62 -22.25 12.13
CA SER A 136 -10.71 -22.75 13.50
C SER A 136 -11.14 -24.22 13.57
N LEU A 137 -11.89 -24.69 12.56
CA LEU A 137 -12.46 -26.04 12.52
C LEU A 137 -11.53 -27.05 11.83
N GLU A 138 -10.84 -26.64 10.77
CA GLU A 138 -10.01 -27.53 9.97
C GLU A 138 -8.52 -27.21 10.18
N PRO A 139 -7.76 -28.06 10.91
CA PRO A 139 -6.31 -27.88 10.95
C PRO A 139 -5.74 -28.11 9.55
N MET A 140 -4.75 -27.31 9.14
CA MET A 140 -4.04 -27.50 7.87
C MET A 140 -3.52 -28.94 7.79
N GLN A 141 -3.91 -29.66 6.75
CA GLN A 141 -3.41 -31.01 6.45
C GLN A 141 -2.82 -30.99 5.04
N LEU A 142 -1.58 -31.48 4.91
CA LEU A 142 -1.02 -31.81 3.60
C LEU A 142 -1.31 -33.30 3.32
N PRO A 143 -1.47 -33.71 2.05
CA PRO A 143 -1.67 -35.11 1.72
C PRO A 143 -0.49 -35.94 2.24
N GLY A 144 -0.77 -36.81 3.22
CA GLY A 144 0.23 -37.68 3.85
C GLY A 144 1.08 -37.03 4.95
N TYR A 145 0.79 -35.80 5.39
CA TYR A 145 1.52 -35.14 6.49
C TYR A 145 0.59 -34.35 7.42
N THR A 146 0.59 -34.74 8.69
CA THR A 146 -0.12 -34.03 9.76
C THR A 146 0.83 -33.10 10.50
N PHE A 147 0.48 -31.82 10.58
CA PHE A 147 1.31 -30.84 11.26
C PHE A 147 1.33 -31.10 12.78
N PRO A 148 2.51 -31.01 13.43
CA PRO A 148 2.61 -31.18 14.86
C PRO A 148 1.92 -30.04 15.61
N LYS A 149 1.41 -30.31 16.83
CA LYS A 149 0.65 -29.31 17.61
C LYS A 149 1.42 -28.03 17.91
N TRP A 150 2.75 -28.10 18.06
CA TRP A 150 3.59 -26.92 18.30
C TRP A 150 3.59 -25.96 17.09
N SER A 151 3.56 -26.48 15.87
CA SER A 151 3.55 -25.63 14.67
C SER A 151 2.20 -24.95 14.49
N VAL A 152 1.10 -25.62 14.87
CA VAL A 152 -0.23 -24.99 14.93
C VAL A 152 -0.22 -23.82 15.93
N GLY A 153 0.35 -24.01 17.12
CA GLY A 153 0.52 -22.92 18.10
C GLY A 153 1.34 -21.75 17.56
N PHE A 154 2.44 -22.04 16.84
CA PHE A 154 3.24 -21.02 16.17
C PHE A 154 2.46 -20.28 15.06
N GLY A 155 1.63 -20.99 14.30
CA GLY A 155 0.77 -20.39 13.26
C GLY A 155 -0.26 -19.42 13.85
N TRP A 156 -0.89 -19.79 14.97
CA TRP A 156 -1.79 -18.90 15.70
C TRP A 156 -1.06 -17.68 16.29
N PHE A 157 0.16 -17.86 16.78
CA PHE A 157 0.99 -16.75 17.24
C PHE A 157 1.28 -15.74 16.11
N LEU A 158 1.68 -16.22 14.92
CA LEU A 158 1.90 -15.36 13.75
C LEU A 158 0.64 -14.56 13.37
N ARG A 159 -0.52 -15.22 13.40
CA ARG A 159 -1.81 -14.59 13.10
C ARG A 159 -2.17 -13.51 14.12
N MET A 160 -2.00 -13.79 15.41
CA MET A 160 -2.26 -12.82 16.48
C MET A 160 -1.29 -11.64 16.46
N LEU A 161 -0.03 -11.87 16.07
CA LEU A 161 0.95 -10.80 15.90
C LEU A 161 0.47 -9.76 14.88
N SER A 162 -0.03 -10.21 13.72
CA SER A 162 -0.57 -9.31 12.70
C SER A 162 -1.83 -8.58 13.19
N VAL A 163 -2.78 -9.30 13.80
CA VAL A 163 -4.04 -8.72 14.32
C VAL A 163 -3.79 -7.70 15.42
N SER A 164 -2.79 -7.95 16.28
CA SER A 164 -2.44 -7.07 17.40
C SER A 164 -1.79 -5.76 16.99
N SER A 165 -1.20 -5.67 15.78
CA SER A 165 -0.51 -4.46 15.33
C SER A 165 -1.44 -3.23 15.25
N VAL A 166 -2.68 -3.43 14.79
CA VAL A 166 -3.71 -2.38 14.67
C VAL A 166 -4.11 -1.79 16.04
N PRO A 167 -4.55 -2.59 17.04
CA PRO A 167 -4.87 -2.06 18.37
C PRO A 167 -3.63 -1.53 19.11
N LEU A 168 -2.45 -2.14 18.93
CA LEU A 168 -1.21 -1.61 19.51
C LEU A 168 -0.91 -0.20 19.00
N PHE A 169 -1.08 0.05 17.70
CA PHE A 169 -0.93 1.39 17.13
C PHE A 169 -1.97 2.37 17.68
N ALA A 170 -3.22 1.93 17.84
CA ALA A 170 -4.26 2.76 18.45
C ALA A 170 -3.92 3.12 19.92
N ILE A 171 -3.48 2.16 20.72
CA ILE A 171 -3.07 2.37 22.13
C ILE A 171 -1.84 3.28 22.19
N TYR A 172 -0.86 3.09 21.30
CA TYR A 172 0.31 3.95 21.20
C TYR A 172 -0.12 5.40 20.95
N MET A 173 -0.96 5.65 19.95
CA MET A 173 -1.46 7.00 19.65
C MET A 173 -2.23 7.61 20.83
N LEU A 174 -3.05 6.82 21.54
CA LEU A 174 -3.78 7.28 22.72
C LEU A 174 -2.87 7.60 23.92
N SER A 175 -1.77 6.86 24.10
CA SER A 175 -0.85 7.05 25.23
C SER A 175 0.03 8.30 25.06
N PHE A 176 0.37 8.66 23.82
CA PHE A 176 1.13 9.87 23.51
C PHE A 176 0.24 11.11 23.32
N ALA A 177 -1.06 10.94 23.10
CA ALA A 177 -2.02 12.03 23.06
C ALA A 177 -2.30 12.57 24.49
N LYS A 178 -1.75 13.75 24.80
CA LYS A 178 -2.04 14.48 26.04
C LYS A 178 -3.44 15.12 25.96
N GLY A 179 -4.49 14.39 26.32
CA GLY A 179 -5.87 14.90 26.41
C GLY A 179 -6.91 13.86 26.84
N THR A 180 -8.10 14.31 27.25
CA THR A 180 -9.23 13.47 27.68
C THR A 180 -9.74 12.60 26.52
N PHE A 181 -10.09 11.32 26.79
CA PHE A 181 -10.42 10.31 25.77
C PHE A 181 -11.47 10.73 24.71
N THR A 182 -12.44 11.56 25.10
CA THR A 182 -13.49 12.08 24.20
C THR A 182 -13.02 13.20 23.27
N GLU A 183 -12.05 14.00 23.70
CA GLU A 183 -11.48 15.09 22.91
C GLU A 183 -10.43 14.57 21.93
N VAL A 184 -9.69 13.52 22.33
CA VAL A 184 -8.71 12.83 21.49
C VAL A 184 -9.39 12.06 20.36
N SER A 185 -10.44 11.27 20.61
CA SER A 185 -11.16 10.55 19.56
C SER A 185 -11.84 11.49 18.55
N ALA A 186 -12.36 12.63 19.03
CA ALA A 186 -12.91 13.67 18.19
C ALA A 186 -11.81 14.42 17.40
N SER A 187 -10.62 14.63 17.97
CA SER A 187 -9.50 15.28 17.27
C SER A 187 -8.88 14.41 16.16
N ILE A 188 -8.74 13.09 16.39
CA ILE A 188 -8.24 12.12 15.40
C ILE A 188 -9.16 12.08 14.18
N THR A 189 -10.48 12.04 14.42
CA THR A 189 -11.49 12.06 13.35
C THR A 189 -11.55 13.41 12.61
N ARG A 190 -11.16 14.53 13.25
CA ARG A 190 -11.15 15.88 12.66
C ARG A 190 -9.94 16.17 11.78
N HIS A 191 -8.75 15.61 12.07
CA HIS A 191 -7.53 15.95 11.33
C HIS A 191 -7.49 15.41 9.88
N VAL A 192 -8.26 14.37 9.56
CA VAL A 192 -8.35 13.84 8.18
C VAL A 192 -9.13 14.79 7.25
N GLY A 193 -10.02 15.64 7.79
CA GLY A 193 -10.83 16.58 6.99
C GLY A 193 -10.20 17.96 6.74
N SER A 194 -9.05 18.28 7.35
CA SER A 194 -8.50 19.65 7.36
C SER A 194 -7.49 19.94 6.23
N SER A 195 -7.63 19.30 5.07
CA SER A 195 -6.98 19.81 3.85
C SER A 195 -7.72 21.06 3.31
N LYS A 196 -9.02 21.20 3.63
CA LYS A 196 -9.86 22.30 3.13
C LYS A 196 -9.72 23.62 3.90
N SER A 197 -9.27 23.58 5.16
CA SER A 197 -9.09 24.79 5.97
C SER A 197 -7.83 25.57 5.58
N ARG A 198 -6.76 24.87 5.20
CA ARG A 198 -5.52 25.50 4.71
C ARG A 198 -5.70 26.22 3.37
N SER A 199 -6.54 25.72 2.47
CA SER A 199 -6.81 26.41 1.19
C SER A 199 -7.69 27.65 1.35
N ASN A 200 -8.60 27.70 2.32
CA ASN A 200 -9.39 28.89 2.62
C ASN A 200 -8.59 29.93 3.43
N LEU A 201 -7.70 29.50 4.33
CA LEU A 201 -6.72 30.38 4.98
C LEU A 201 -5.71 30.95 3.99
N LEU A 202 -5.20 30.13 3.07
CA LEU A 202 -4.30 30.61 2.01
C LEU A 202 -5.04 31.54 1.04
N LYS A 203 -6.32 31.32 0.72
CA LYS A 203 -7.13 32.27 -0.07
C LYS A 203 -7.41 33.57 0.69
N GLY A 204 -7.64 33.51 2.00
CA GLY A 204 -7.82 34.69 2.84
C GLY A 204 -6.52 35.51 3.01
N VAL A 205 -5.38 34.83 3.19
CA VAL A 205 -4.06 35.45 3.25
C VAL A 205 -3.64 35.99 1.87
N TRP A 206 -3.96 35.28 0.78
CA TRP A 206 -3.69 35.71 -0.59
C TRP A 206 -4.60 36.87 -1.05
N SER A 207 -5.80 37.00 -0.47
CA SER A 207 -6.66 38.18 -0.67
C SER A 207 -6.26 39.38 0.20
N ALA A 208 -5.54 39.15 1.32
CA ALA A 208 -5.07 40.21 2.21
C ALA A 208 -3.69 40.75 1.83
N VAL A 209 -2.86 39.91 1.19
CA VAL A 209 -1.58 40.31 0.60
C VAL A 209 -1.83 40.68 -0.85
N GLY A 210 -2.30 41.92 -1.07
CA GLY A 210 -2.34 42.53 -2.40
C GLY A 210 -0.93 42.55 -2.99
N GLY A 211 -0.61 41.59 -3.85
CA GLY A 211 0.72 41.42 -4.40
C GLY A 211 0.68 40.60 -5.67
N ALA A 212 0.71 41.30 -6.81
CA ALA A 212 0.90 40.72 -8.12
C ALA A 212 2.27 40.04 -8.22
N ALA A 213 2.29 38.70 -8.20
CA ALA A 213 3.41 37.90 -8.65
C ALA A 213 2.87 36.57 -9.21
N ASP A 214 2.94 36.45 -10.54
CA ASP A 214 2.61 35.26 -11.31
C ASP A 214 3.62 34.15 -10.99
N CYS A 215 3.34 33.36 -9.95
CA CYS A 215 3.98 32.08 -9.74
C CYS A 215 3.22 31.03 -10.54
N ARG A 216 3.67 30.84 -11.78
CA ARG A 216 3.25 29.77 -12.70
C ARG A 216 3.51 28.41 -12.05
N VAL A 217 2.50 27.87 -11.36
CA VAL A 217 2.43 26.46 -10.97
C VAL A 217 2.33 25.68 -12.27
N HIS A 218 3.42 25.02 -12.68
CA HIS A 218 3.34 24.06 -13.78
C HIS A 218 2.43 22.90 -13.34
N PRO A 219 1.31 22.66 -14.02
CA PRO A 219 0.47 21.50 -13.74
C PRO A 219 1.23 20.22 -14.12
N ILE A 220 1.12 19.20 -13.26
CA ILE A 220 1.62 17.83 -13.48
C ILE A 220 0.84 17.11 -14.63
N SER A 221 0.06 17.85 -15.43
CA SER A 221 -0.60 17.34 -16.64
C SER A 221 0.35 17.20 -17.84
N ASP A 222 1.49 17.91 -17.84
CA ASP A 222 2.36 17.99 -19.04
C ASP A 222 3.45 16.91 -19.07
N SER A 223 3.58 16.11 -18.00
CA SER A 223 4.46 14.93 -17.97
C SER A 223 3.81 13.69 -18.62
N TRP A 224 2.48 13.64 -18.69
CA TRP A 224 1.74 12.47 -19.19
C TRP A 224 1.44 12.53 -20.70
N SER A 225 1.54 13.71 -21.32
CA SER A 225 1.47 13.87 -22.78
C SER A 225 2.80 13.53 -23.50
N GLY A 226 3.93 13.51 -22.79
CA GLY A 226 5.22 13.05 -23.33
C GLY A 226 5.42 11.52 -23.25
N LEU A 227 4.83 10.86 -22.26
CA LEU A 227 4.92 9.39 -22.10
C LEU A 227 3.97 8.63 -23.03
N SER A 228 2.84 9.22 -23.41
CA SER A 228 1.95 8.64 -24.43
C SER A 228 2.52 8.76 -25.87
N ALA A 229 3.39 9.74 -26.13
CA ALA A 229 4.13 9.85 -27.39
C ALA A 229 5.27 8.82 -27.52
N GLN A 230 5.82 8.34 -26.40
CA GLN A 230 6.90 7.35 -26.39
C GLN A 230 6.40 5.89 -26.38
N ALA A 231 5.19 5.64 -25.89
CA ALA A 231 4.59 4.30 -25.88
C ALA A 231 4.02 3.85 -27.25
N ASN A 232 3.87 4.78 -28.22
CA ASN A 232 3.31 4.48 -29.54
C ASN A 232 4.37 4.22 -30.64
N GLN A 233 5.67 4.11 -30.28
CA GLN A 233 6.76 3.84 -31.22
C GLN A 233 7.41 2.45 -31.07
N THR A 234 6.94 1.58 -30.17
CA THR A 234 7.52 0.23 -29.99
C THR A 234 6.70 -0.91 -30.59
N PHE A 235 5.76 -0.62 -31.50
CA PHE A 235 5.08 -1.64 -32.30
C PHE A 235 5.27 -1.37 -33.79
N HIS A 236 6.42 -1.79 -34.33
CA HIS A 236 6.48 -2.31 -35.69
C HIS A 236 7.61 -3.36 -35.81
N PRO A 237 7.41 -4.43 -36.61
CA PRO A 237 8.28 -5.59 -36.64
C PRO A 237 9.34 -5.40 -37.72
N SER A 238 10.62 -5.35 -37.35
CA SER A 238 11.80 -5.69 -38.16
C SER A 238 13.04 -5.41 -37.32
N GLY A 239 13.93 -6.39 -37.21
CA GLY A 239 15.16 -6.26 -36.44
C GLY A 239 16.12 -5.22 -37.00
N VAL A 240 16.98 -4.71 -36.12
CA VAL A 240 18.43 -4.48 -36.30
C VAL A 240 18.96 -3.92 -34.98
N LEU A 241 19.96 -4.60 -34.42
CA LEU A 241 20.79 -4.16 -33.30
C LEU A 241 21.68 -2.99 -33.74
N LEU A 242 21.76 -1.92 -32.96
CA LEU A 242 22.98 -1.09 -32.86
C LEU A 242 23.02 -0.40 -31.49
N GLY A 243 24.15 -0.58 -30.81
CA GLY A 243 24.37 -0.14 -29.44
C GLY A 243 25.01 1.24 -29.31
N CYS A 244 25.32 1.55 -28.04
CA CYS A 244 26.35 2.47 -27.54
C CYS A 244 26.52 3.83 -28.22
N ALA A 245 26.16 4.91 -27.53
CA ALA A 245 26.96 6.15 -27.53
C ALA A 245 26.61 7.07 -26.34
N THR A 246 27.58 7.17 -25.40
CA THR A 246 28.01 8.41 -24.71
C THR A 246 26.96 9.33 -24.08
N TYR A 247 26.83 9.26 -22.75
CA TYR A 247 26.54 10.43 -21.91
C TYR A 247 27.85 10.92 -21.28
N LEU A 248 28.42 11.98 -21.86
CA LEU A 248 29.48 12.80 -21.28
C LEU A 248 28.87 14.17 -20.93
N PRO A 249 28.93 14.66 -19.69
CA PRO A 249 28.44 16.00 -19.36
C PRO A 249 29.49 17.07 -19.70
N PRO A 250 29.11 18.27 -20.17
CA PRO A 250 30.05 19.35 -20.40
C PRO A 250 30.39 20.09 -19.09
N LEU A 251 31.69 20.31 -18.89
CA LEU A 251 32.26 21.19 -17.87
C LEU A 251 31.90 22.64 -18.16
N ARG A 252 31.31 23.34 -17.19
CA ARG A 252 31.10 24.80 -17.22
C ARG A 252 32.28 25.50 -16.54
N GLY A 253 33.17 26.07 -17.34
CA GLY A 253 34.22 27.00 -16.89
C GLY A 253 33.78 28.45 -17.09
N ARG A 254 34.10 29.29 -16.09
CA ARG A 254 34.09 30.76 -15.98
C ARG A 254 33.09 31.56 -16.83
#